data_AF-A0A7S1SE72-F1
#
_entry.id   AF-A0A7S1SE72-F1
#
_cell.length_a   1.000
_cell.length_b   1.000
_cell.length_c   1.000
_cell.angle_alpha   90.00
_cell.angle_beta   90.00
_cell.angle_gamma   90.00
#
_symmetry.space_group_name_H-M   'P 1'
#
loop_
_entity.id
_entity.type
_entity.pdbx_description
1 polymer ?
#
loop_
_entity_poly.entity_id
_entity_poly.type
_entity_poly.pdbx_seq_one_letter_code
_entity_poly.pdbx_strand_id
1 'polypeptide(L)'
;RGSGGGASPQPAFADSAASSQQLALAIVQPTRPSSSLDEVLTGAQLARRAAAAPQVINNKVCLKALTGNCYERRCQYQHPTTQAEVNKWLMFFAGTPCRFGPTC
;
A
#
# COMPACT_ATOMS: atom_id res chain seq x y z
N ARG A 1 20.91 39.22 -40.20
CA ARG A 1 20.29 38.79 -41.48
C ARG A 1 20.00 37.30 -41.35
N GLY A 2 18.73 36.91 -41.27
CA GLY A 2 18.33 35.52 -41.08
C GLY A 2 16.98 35.42 -40.38
N SER A 3 15.95 35.96 -41.03
CA SER A 3 14.54 35.87 -40.61
C SER A 3 13.93 34.58 -41.19
N GLY A 4 13.13 33.89 -40.39
CA GLY A 4 12.24 32.80 -40.80
C GLY A 4 11.66 32.17 -39.53
N GLY A 5 10.39 32.36 -39.15
CA GLY A 5 9.20 32.55 -39.95
C GLY A 5 8.57 31.19 -40.23
N GLY A 6 7.87 30.64 -39.22
CA GLY A 6 7.24 29.32 -39.30
C GLY A 6 6.18 29.17 -38.21
N ALA A 7 5.08 29.89 -38.37
CA ALA A 7 3.86 29.66 -37.61
C ALA A 7 3.09 28.49 -38.25
N SER A 8 2.80 27.46 -37.47
CA SER A 8 1.81 26.44 -37.83
C SER A 8 0.76 26.34 -36.71
N PRO A 9 -0.54 26.37 -37.05
CA PRO A 9 -1.64 26.42 -36.09
C PRO A 9 -1.98 25.04 -35.49
N GLN A 10 -2.57 25.09 -34.29
CA GLN A 10 -3.14 23.97 -33.53
C GLN A 10 -4.33 23.33 -34.26
N PRO A 11 -4.64 22.05 -33.97
CA PRO A 11 -6.02 21.59 -33.88
C PRO A 11 -6.46 21.51 -32.42
N ALA A 12 -7.49 22.29 -32.10
CA ALA A 12 -8.31 22.16 -30.91
C ALA A 12 -9.19 20.91 -31.05
N PHE A 13 -9.04 19.95 -30.15
CA PHE A 13 -10.00 18.84 -30.03
C PHE A 13 -11.04 19.23 -29.00
N ALA A 14 -12.25 19.41 -29.52
CA ALA A 14 -13.43 19.83 -28.79
C ALA A 14 -13.95 18.74 -27.85
N ASP A 15 -14.50 19.25 -26.76
CA ASP A 15 -15.61 18.77 -25.94
C ASP A 15 -16.45 17.62 -26.54
N SER A 16 -16.67 16.58 -25.75
CA SER A 16 -17.84 15.70 -25.91
C SER A 16 -18.23 15.03 -24.59
N ALA A 17 -19.27 15.64 -24.00
CA ALA A 17 -20.48 14.97 -23.54
C ALA A 17 -20.42 14.13 -22.25
N ALA A 18 -20.96 14.77 -21.21
CA ALA A 18 -21.75 14.18 -20.14
C ALA A 18 -22.49 12.89 -20.52
N SER A 19 -22.39 11.88 -19.65
CA SER A 19 -23.37 10.79 -19.58
C SER A 19 -23.86 10.66 -18.15
N SER A 20 -24.96 11.36 -17.89
CA SER A 20 -25.79 11.23 -16.70
C SER A 20 -26.85 10.14 -16.96
N GLN A 21 -26.74 9.01 -16.28
CA GLN A 21 -27.85 8.07 -16.02
C GLN A 21 -27.61 7.52 -14.61
N GLN A 22 -28.12 8.13 -13.54
CA GLN A 22 -29.49 8.06 -13.00
C GLN A 22 -30.05 6.64 -12.78
N LEU A 23 -30.36 6.40 -11.49
CA LEU A 23 -31.30 5.46 -10.87
C LEU A 23 -31.04 3.94 -10.90
N ALA A 24 -30.85 3.38 -9.69
CA ALA A 24 -31.74 2.34 -9.18
C ALA A 24 -31.73 2.32 -7.63
N LEU A 25 -32.83 2.76 -7.02
CA LEU A 25 -33.22 2.32 -5.68
C LEU A 25 -33.63 0.84 -5.75
N ALA A 26 -33.04 -0.01 -4.92
CA ALA A 26 -33.59 -1.32 -4.56
C ALA A 26 -33.38 -1.49 -3.04
N ILE A 27 -34.36 -1.07 -2.24
CA ILE A 27 -35.34 -1.94 -1.57
C ILE A 27 -34.66 -2.87 -0.55
N VAL A 28 -34.84 -2.49 0.71
CA VAL A 28 -34.66 -3.29 1.93
C VAL A 28 -35.39 -4.62 1.82
N GLN A 29 -34.73 -5.74 2.15
CA GLN A 29 -35.40 -6.86 2.79
C GLN A 29 -34.57 -7.44 3.96
N PRO A 30 -35.20 -7.67 5.13
CA PRO A 30 -34.54 -8.21 6.31
C PRO A 30 -34.72 -9.73 6.46
N THR A 31 -33.89 -10.28 7.35
CA THR A 31 -34.00 -11.58 8.04
C THR A 31 -33.52 -12.84 7.29
N ARG A 32 -32.53 -13.53 7.88
CA ARG A 32 -32.83 -14.60 8.86
C ARG A 32 -31.64 -14.88 9.79
N PRO A 33 -31.92 -15.17 11.07
CA PRO A 33 -30.91 -15.46 12.08
C PRO A 33 -30.44 -16.90 11.91
N SER A 34 -29.13 -17.12 12.00
CA SER A 34 -28.59 -18.47 12.17
C SER A 34 -27.54 -18.43 13.26
N SER A 35 -27.98 -18.90 14.43
CA SER A 35 -27.19 -19.66 15.39
C SER A 35 -25.98 -18.96 16.00
N SER A 36 -26.22 -18.44 17.20
CA SER A 36 -25.47 -18.82 18.40
C SER A 36 -24.00 -19.20 18.17
N LEU A 37 -23.12 -18.29 18.53
CA LEU A 37 -22.24 -18.53 19.67
C LEU A 37 -21.84 -17.16 20.21
N ASP A 38 -22.34 -16.90 21.41
CA ASP A 38 -21.79 -15.98 22.38
C ASP A 38 -20.37 -16.47 22.73
N GLU A 39 -19.45 -16.40 21.75
CA GLU A 39 -18.04 -16.64 22.00
C GLU A 39 -17.47 -15.29 22.39
N VAL A 40 -17.56 -15.03 23.70
CA VAL A 40 -16.74 -14.07 24.42
C VAL A 40 -15.30 -14.30 23.96
N LEU A 41 -14.90 -13.55 22.93
CA LEU A 41 -13.54 -13.44 22.46
C LEU A 41 -12.76 -12.75 23.57
N THR A 42 -12.38 -13.54 24.57
CA THR A 42 -11.35 -13.23 25.52
C THR A 42 -10.14 -12.75 24.72
N GLY A 43 -9.65 -11.54 25.02
CA GLY A 43 -8.52 -10.90 24.33
C GLY A 43 -7.24 -11.74 24.23
N ALA A 44 -7.20 -12.91 24.88
CA ALA A 44 -6.15 -13.91 24.81
C ALA A 44 -6.00 -14.60 23.43
N GLN A 45 -7.05 -14.69 22.60
CA GLN A 45 -6.95 -15.37 21.29
C GLN A 45 -6.35 -14.50 20.18
N LEU A 46 -6.51 -13.16 20.25
CA LEU A 46 -5.82 -12.23 19.33
C LEU A 46 -4.30 -12.22 19.52
N ALA A 47 -3.80 -12.65 20.69
CA ALA A 47 -2.37 -12.78 20.95
C ALA A 47 -1.72 -14.00 20.27
N ARG A 48 -2.48 -15.04 19.92
CA ARG A 48 -1.91 -16.30 19.39
C ARG A 48 -1.69 -16.33 17.88
N ARG A 49 -2.26 -15.40 17.11
CA ARG A 49 -1.94 -15.23 15.68
C ARG A 49 -0.71 -14.36 15.41
N ALA A 50 -0.12 -13.76 16.46
CA ALA A 50 1.15 -13.04 16.35
C ALA A 50 2.39 -13.95 16.40
N ALA A 51 2.23 -15.25 16.64
CA ALA A 51 3.33 -16.15 17.01
C ALA A 51 3.86 -17.05 15.87
N ALA A 52 3.79 -16.58 14.61
CA ALA A 52 4.60 -17.12 13.53
C ALA A 52 5.49 -16.01 12.97
N ALA A 53 6.19 -15.30 13.86
CA ALA A 53 7.29 -14.47 13.43
C ALA A 53 8.33 -15.39 12.77
N PRO A 54 8.66 -15.20 11.49
CA PRO A 54 9.75 -15.95 10.87
C PRO A 54 11.01 -15.73 11.73
N GLN A 55 11.76 -16.80 11.99
CA GLN A 55 13.01 -16.75 12.75
C GLN A 55 13.97 -15.78 12.04
N VAL A 56 13.98 -14.52 12.49
CA VAL A 56 14.83 -13.47 11.94
C VAL A 56 16.24 -13.75 12.44
N ILE A 57 17.06 -14.39 11.61
CA ILE A 57 18.46 -14.72 11.93
C ILE A 57 19.32 -13.44 11.97
N ASN A 58 18.83 -12.33 11.42
CA ASN A 58 19.58 -11.10 11.28
C ASN A 58 18.72 -9.88 11.64
N ASN A 59 19.14 -9.06 12.61
CA ASN A 59 18.44 -7.84 13.08
C ASN A 59 18.32 -6.73 12.01
N LYS A 60 18.44 -7.08 10.73
CA LYS A 60 18.38 -6.20 9.57
C LYS A 60 17.01 -6.31 8.91
N VAL A 61 16.39 -5.17 8.65
CA VAL A 61 15.14 -5.08 7.89
C VAL A 61 15.39 -5.24 6.39
N CYS A 62 14.46 -5.90 5.70
CA CYS A 62 14.51 -6.06 4.25
C CYS A 62 14.14 -4.76 3.54
N LEU A 63 15.11 -4.11 2.89
CA LEU A 63 14.86 -2.90 2.10
C LEU A 63 13.87 -3.14 0.95
N LYS A 64 13.93 -4.31 0.30
CA LYS A 64 12.98 -4.68 -0.75
C LYS A 64 11.54 -4.81 -0.20
N ALA A 65 11.38 -5.26 1.04
CA ALA A 65 10.05 -5.35 1.65
C ALA A 65 9.50 -3.96 1.99
N LEU A 66 10.35 -3.04 2.45
CA LEU A 66 9.96 -1.65 2.72
C LEU A 66 9.45 -0.92 1.46
N THR A 67 9.98 -1.26 0.27
CA THR A 67 9.52 -0.70 -1.00
C THR A 67 8.44 -1.55 -1.68
N GLY A 68 7.94 -2.62 -1.04
CA GLY A 68 6.91 -3.50 -1.63
C GLY A 68 7.39 -4.43 -2.75
N ASN A 69 8.70 -4.61 -2.92
CA ASN A 69 9.30 -5.39 -4.02
C ASN A 69 9.87 -6.76 -3.58
N CYS A 70 9.68 -7.17 -2.33
CA CYS A 70 10.15 -8.48 -1.85
C CYS A 70 9.04 -9.53 -1.95
N TYR A 71 9.25 -10.56 -2.77
CA TYR A 71 8.31 -11.67 -2.97
C TYR A 71 8.83 -13.02 -2.44
N GLU A 72 9.99 -13.03 -1.78
CA GLU A 72 10.58 -14.24 -1.22
C GLU A 72 9.81 -14.71 0.02
N ARG A 73 9.26 -15.92 -0.05
CA ARG A 73 8.56 -16.56 1.09
C ARG A 73 9.48 -16.85 2.28
N ARG A 74 10.79 -16.98 2.04
CA ARG A 74 11.81 -17.26 3.05
C ARG A 74 12.93 -16.22 2.97
N CYS A 75 12.57 -14.94 3.04
CA CYS A 75 13.56 -13.88 3.09
C CYS A 75 14.39 -14.01 4.38
N GLN A 76 15.70 -13.84 4.27
CA GLN A 76 16.62 -13.91 5.42
C GLN A 76 16.54 -12.65 6.31
N TYR A 77 15.90 -11.59 5.81
CA TYR A 77 15.76 -10.29 6.46
C TYR A 77 14.35 -10.09 7.02
N GLN A 78 14.22 -9.23 8.03
CA GLN A 78 12.92 -8.95 8.65
C GLN A 78 11.99 -8.19 7.70
N HIS A 79 10.76 -8.67 7.55
CA HIS A 79 9.70 -7.96 6.82
C HIS A 79 8.80 -7.24 7.82
N PRO A 80 8.70 -5.90 7.78
CA PRO A 80 7.71 -5.19 8.59
C PRO A 80 6.31 -5.59 8.08
N THR A 81 5.44 -6.00 9.00
CA THR A 81 4.08 -6.43 8.66
C THR A 81 3.04 -5.35 8.96
N THR A 82 3.42 -4.39 9.79
CA THR A 82 2.55 -3.29 10.20
C THR A 82 3.03 -1.95 9.65
N GLN A 83 2.09 -1.04 9.37
CA GLN A 83 2.42 0.31 8.91
C GLN A 83 3.29 1.07 9.92
N ALA A 84 3.09 0.82 11.23
CA ALA A 84 3.88 1.43 12.29
C ALA A 84 5.37 1.00 12.21
N GLU A 85 5.64 -0.27 11.93
CA GLU A 85 7.01 -0.77 11.72
C GLU A 85 7.63 -0.16 10.46
N VAL A 86 6.87 -0.06 9.37
CA VAL A 86 7.34 0.58 8.12
C VAL A 86 7.77 2.02 8.40
N ASN A 87 6.91 2.82 9.05
CA ASN A 87 7.22 4.21 9.38
C ASN A 87 8.46 4.32 10.29
N LYS A 88 8.58 3.44 11.29
CA LYS A 88 9.76 3.40 12.18
C LYS A 88 11.06 3.22 11.40
N TRP A 89 11.08 2.26 10.45
CA TRP A 89 12.27 2.00 9.65
C TRP A 89 12.55 3.10 8.62
N LEU A 90 11.51 3.69 8.02
CA LEU A 90 11.68 4.84 7.12
C LEU A 90 12.32 6.03 7.84
N MET A 91 11.88 6.35 9.07
CA MET A 91 12.49 7.40 9.88
C MET A 91 13.95 7.09 10.23
N PHE A 92 14.24 5.82 10.56
CA PHE A 92 15.60 5.37 10.84
C PHE A 92 16.53 5.56 9.63
N PHE A 93 16.09 5.17 8.43
CA PHE A 93 16.88 5.32 7.21
C PHE A 93 17.01 6.78 6.75
N ALA A 94 15.97 7.59 6.94
CA ALA A 94 16.05 9.03 6.64
C ALA A 94 17.15 9.74 7.44
N GLY A 95 17.41 9.29 8.67
CA GLY A 95 18.51 9.81 9.51
C GLY A 95 19.86 9.13 9.29
N THR A 96 19.91 8.04 8.53
CA THR A 96 21.15 7.28 8.31
C THR A 96 21.81 7.77 7.01
N PRO A 97 22.99 8.41 7.06
CA PRO A 97 23.65 8.89 5.85
C PRO A 97 24.02 7.70 4.95
N CYS A 98 23.67 7.80 3.66
CA CYS A 98 24.03 6.75 2.70
C CYS A 98 25.54 6.77 2.45
N ARG A 99 26.17 5.59 2.50
CA ARG A 99 27.60 5.42 2.20
C ARG A 99 27.95 5.83 0.76
N PHE A 100 27.00 5.77 -0.16
CA PHE A 100 27.17 6.15 -1.56
C PHE A 100 26.76 7.61 -1.84
N GLY A 101 26.41 8.39 -0.81
CA GLY A 101 25.99 9.78 -0.98
C GLY A 101 24.64 9.92 -1.69
N PRO A 102 24.39 11.04 -2.41
CA PRO A 102 23.10 11.36 -3.02
C PRO A 102 22.75 10.52 -4.26
N THR A 103 23.65 9.65 -4.72
CA THR A 103 23.43 8.75 -5.86
C THR A 103 22.83 7.40 -5.48
N CYS A 104 22.37 7.26 -4.23
CA CYS A 104 21.75 6.07 -3.66
C CYS A 104 20.44 5.67 -4.34
#